data_AF-A0A7V9GV07-F1
#
_entry.id   AF-A0A7V9GV07-F1
#
_cell.length_a   1.000
_cell.length_b   1.000
_cell.length_c   1.000
_cell.angle_alpha   90.00
_cell.angle_beta   90.00
_cell.angle_gamma   90.00
#
_symmetry.space_group_name_H-M   'P 1'
#
loop_
_entity.id
_entity.type
_entity.pdbx_description
1 polymer ?
#
loop_
_entity_poly.entity_id
_entity_poly.type
_entity_poly.pdbx_seq_one_letter_code
_entity_poly.pdbx_strand_id
1 'polypeptide(L)' 'MSTPEDFQPIQPGETAYELHMTAAELKIVHTALHSMLDGVGHDEADVHGVVKSVLAKLPDEHSIRAIDLNRELGR' A
#
# COMPACT_ATOMS: atom_id res chain seq x y z
N MET A 1 27.47 12.88 16.21
CA MET A 1 27.33 12.83 14.74
C MET A 1 27.20 11.36 14.37
N SER A 2 26.01 10.93 13.96
CA SER A 2 25.83 9.57 13.40
C SER A 2 26.45 9.55 12.01
N THR A 3 27.33 8.58 11.75
CA THR A 3 27.97 8.37 10.46
C THR A 3 26.95 7.81 9.45
N PRO A 4 27.10 8.08 8.14
CA PRO A 4 26.17 7.60 7.11
C PRO A 4 26.17 6.07 6.87
N GLU A 5 26.86 5.30 7.71
CA GLU A 5 27.05 3.85 7.58
C GLU A 5 25.98 3.00 8.29
N ASP A 6 25.06 3.63 9.04
CA ASP A 6 24.02 2.92 9.80
C ASP A 6 22.77 2.53 8.98
N PHE A 7 22.65 2.97 7.72
CA PHE A 7 21.55 2.58 6.82
C PHE A 7 21.95 1.35 6.00
N GLN A 8 21.93 0.18 6.63
CA GLN A 8 22.04 -1.07 5.88
C GLN A 8 20.83 -1.19 4.94
N PRO A 9 21.03 -1.42 3.63
CA PRO A 9 19.92 -1.61 2.70
C PRO A 9 19.16 -2.90 3.06
N ILE A 10 17.84 -2.78 3.11
CA ILE A 10 16.91 -3.90 3.33
C ILE A 10 17.23 -5.02 2.34
N GLN A 11 17.47 -6.23 2.84
CA GLN A 11 17.80 -7.35 1.97
C GLN A 11 16.56 -7.84 1.20
N PRO A 12 16.73 -8.46 0.01
CA PRO A 12 15.61 -9.06 -0.71
C PRO A 12 14.91 -10.13 0.14
N GLY A 13 13.60 -9.97 0.35
CA GLY A 13 12.80 -10.87 1.18
C GLY A 13 12.80 -10.52 2.68
N GLU A 14 13.53 -9.49 3.09
CA GLU A 14 13.48 -8.96 4.46
C GLU A 14 12.31 -7.97 4.61
N THR A 15 11.51 -8.14 5.65
CA THR A 15 10.48 -7.16 6.02
C THR A 15 11.18 -5.92 6.59
N ALA A 16 11.22 -4.86 5.79
CA ALA A 16 11.79 -3.57 6.20
C ALA A 16 11.08 -2.95 7.41
N TYR A 17 9.75 -3.07 7.42
CA TYR A 17 8.88 -2.44 8.41
C TYR A 17 7.50 -3.10 8.40
N GLU A 18 6.87 -3.21 9.57
CA GLU A 18 5.48 -3.62 9.72
C GLU A 18 4.59 -2.38 9.79
N LEU A 19 3.70 -2.22 8.81
CA LEU A 19 2.78 -1.09 8.75
C LEU A 19 1.45 -1.47 9.42
N HIS A 20 1.19 -0.87 10.58
CA HIS A 20 -0.13 -0.95 11.21
C HIS A 20 -1.02 0.15 10.63
N MET A 21 -2.15 -0.28 10.05
CA MET A 21 -3.13 0.62 9.45
C MET A 21 -4.47 0.46 10.17
N THR A 22 -5.14 1.57 10.41
CA THR A 22 -6.56 1.59 10.74
C THR A 22 -7.39 1.11 9.53
N ALA A 23 -8.64 0.71 9.76
CA ALA A 23 -9.54 0.32 8.69
C ALA A 23 -9.75 1.46 7.67
N ALA A 24 -9.86 2.72 8.15
CA ALA A 24 -9.98 3.88 7.28
C ALA A 24 -8.75 4.08 6.38
N GLU A 25 -7.54 4.04 6.95
CA GLU A 25 -6.29 4.16 6.20
C GLU A 25 -6.16 3.04 5.16
N LEU A 26 -6.47 1.81 5.56
CA LEU A 26 -6.40 0.65 4.67
C LEU A 26 -7.35 0.80 3.47
N LYS A 27 -8.59 1.24 3.70
CA LYS A 27 -9.56 1.49 2.62
C LYS A 27 -9.11 2.60 1.69
N ILE A 28 -8.55 3.69 2.23
CA ILE A 28 -8.05 4.81 1.43
C ILE A 28 -6.87 4.36 0.56
N VAL A 29 -5.88 3.67 1.14
CA VAL A 29 -4.70 3.20 0.41
C VAL A 29 -5.08 2.20 -0.68
N HIS A 30 -5.92 1.21 -0.36
CA HIS A 30 -6.39 0.25 -1.35
C HIS A 30 -7.10 0.94 -2.52
N THR A 31 -7.98 1.91 -2.22
CA THR A 31 -8.70 2.68 -3.26
C THR A 31 -7.73 3.51 -4.11
N ALA A 32 -6.75 4.18 -3.49
CA ALA A 32 -5.77 4.98 -4.20
C ALA A 32 -4.89 4.14 -5.15
N LEU A 33 -4.48 2.94 -4.72
CA LEU A 33 -3.70 2.02 -5.54
C LEU A 33 -4.49 1.49 -6.74
N HIS A 34 -5.79 1.22 -6.57
CA HIS A 34 -6.66 0.88 -7.70
C HIS A 34 -6.82 2.05 -8.67
N SER A 35 -7.11 3.26 -8.17
CA SER A 35 -7.17 4.46 -9.01
C SER A 35 -5.86 4.73 -9.74
N MET A 36 -4.72 4.39 -9.13
CA MET A 36 -3.42 4.48 -9.78
C MET A 36 -3.36 3.52 -10.98
N LEU A 37 -3.71 2.24 -10.82
CA LEU A 37 -3.74 1.27 -11.94
C LEU A 37 -4.59 1.74 -13.12
N ASP A 38 -5.72 2.40 -12.85
CA ASP A 38 -6.60 2.93 -13.89
C ASP A 38 -6.04 4.19 -14.57
N GLY A 39 -5.10 4.88 -13.92
CA GLY A 39 -4.51 6.13 -14.37
C GLY A 39 -3.13 6.01 -15.03
N VAL A 40 -2.40 4.90 -14.85
CA VAL A 40 -1.09 4.67 -15.50
C VAL A 40 -1.26 4.20 -16.94
N GLY A 41 -0.44 4.76 -17.85
CA GLY A 41 -0.45 4.43 -19.28
C GLY A 41 0.26 3.11 -19.59
N HIS A 42 0.05 2.58 -20.80
CA HIS A 42 0.59 1.29 -21.24
C HIS A 42 2.13 1.16 -21.16
N ASP A 43 2.87 2.28 -21.17
CA ASP A 43 4.33 2.28 -21.11
C ASP A 43 4.89 2.06 -19.68
N GLU A 44 4.03 2.00 -18.66
CA GLU A 44 4.41 1.84 -17.25
C GLU A 44 4.16 0.42 -16.71
N ALA A 45 4.49 -0.59 -17.51
CA ALA A 45 4.30 -2.01 -17.14
C ALA A 45 4.99 -2.38 -15.81
N ASP A 46 6.17 -1.82 -15.54
CA ASP A 46 6.90 -2.06 -14.29
C ASP A 46 6.15 -1.48 -13.08
N VAL A 47 5.58 -0.28 -13.21
CA VAL A 47 4.78 0.36 -12.16
C VAL A 47 3.51 -0.45 -11.90
N HIS A 48 2.83 -0.94 -12.96
CA HIS A 48 1.69 -1.85 -12.82
C HIS A 48 2.07 -3.11 -12.03
N GLY A 49 3.24 -3.67 -12.32
CA GLY A 49 3.76 -4.84 -11.62
C GLY A 49 3.96 -4.58 -10.13
N VAL A 50 4.57 -3.45 -9.78
CA VAL A 50 4.78 -3.05 -8.38
C VAL A 50 3.45 -2.81 -7.67
N VAL A 51 2.53 -2.05 -8.26
CA VAL A 51 1.22 -1.75 -7.63
C VAL A 51 0.42 -3.04 -7.41
N LYS A 52 0.40 -3.97 -8.38
CA LYS A 52 -0.23 -5.27 -8.21
C LYS A 52 0.42 -6.11 -7.11
N SER A 53 1.75 -6.07 -7.01
CA SER A 53 2.49 -6.76 -5.93
C SER A 53 2.16 -6.19 -4.55
N VAL A 54 1.94 -4.88 -4.43
CA VAL A 54 1.49 -4.25 -3.19
C VAL A 54 0.05 -4.64 -2.87
N LEU A 55 -0.88 -4.54 -3.83
CA LEU A 55 -2.28 -4.94 -3.64
C LEU A 55 -2.42 -6.41 -3.20
N ALA A 56 -1.58 -7.31 -3.73
CA ALA A 56 -1.56 -8.72 -3.32
C ALA A 56 -1.17 -8.95 -1.85
N LYS A 57 -0.58 -7.96 -1.17
CA LYS A 57 -0.26 -8.01 0.27
C LYS A 57 -1.39 -7.46 1.14
N LEU A 58 -2.39 -6.80 0.54
CA LEU A 58 -3.53 -6.23 1.25
C LEU A 58 -4.70 -7.22 1.30
N PRO A 59 -5.66 -7.05 2.23
CA PRO A 59 -6.89 -7.82 2.24
C PRO A 59 -7.69 -7.68 0.94
N ASP A 60 -8.53 -8.67 0.65
CA ASP A 60 -9.32 -8.70 -0.58
C ASP A 60 -10.31 -7.53 -0.70
N GLU A 61 -10.73 -7.31 -1.95
CA GLU A 61 -11.60 -6.18 -2.28
C GLU A 61 -12.93 -6.21 -1.52
N HIS A 62 -13.47 -7.39 -1.22
CA HIS A 62 -14.73 -7.51 -0.51
C HIS A 62 -14.60 -7.01 0.94
N SER A 63 -13.52 -7.44 1.61
CA SER A 63 -13.15 -7.03 2.96
C SER A 63 -12.94 -5.52 3.05
N ILE A 64 -12.24 -4.94 2.06
CA ILE A 64 -12.02 -3.50 2.00
C ILE A 64 -13.32 -2.72 1.74
N ARG A 65 -14.16 -3.18 0.80
CA ARG A 65 -15.41 -2.50 0.46
C ARG A 65 -16.36 -2.40 1.64
N ALA A 66 -16.39 -3.42 2.50
CA ALA A 66 -17.22 -3.48 3.70
C ALA A 66 -16.89 -2.42 4.77
N ILE A 67 -15.71 -1.78 4.72
CA ILE A 67 -15.31 -0.75 5.69
C ILE A 67 -16.12 0.53 5.46
N ASP A 68 -16.84 1.00 6.48
CA ASP A 68 -17.60 2.27 6.41
C ASP A 68 -16.73 3.46 6.86
N LEU A 69 -16.31 4.30 5.92
CA LEU A 69 -15.45 5.45 6.23
C LEU A 69 -16.12 6.50 7.13
N ASN A 70 -17.44 6.69 7.04
CA ASN A 70 -18.12 7.68 7.90
C ASN A 70 -18.08 7.21 9.36
N ARG A 71 -18.36 5.92 9.56
CA ARG A 71 -18.25 5.29 10.88
C ARG A 71 -16.82 5.34 11.42
N GLU A 72 -15.83 4.95 10.62
CA GLU A 72 -14.42 4.88 11.06
C GLU A 72 -13.81 6.26 11.34
N LEU A 73 -14.27 7.31 10.64
CA LEU A 73 -13.80 8.69 10.86
C LEU A 73 -14.62 9.46 11.91
N GLY A 74 -15.65 8.83 12.49
CA GLY A 74 -16.50 9.45 13.52
C GLY A 74 -17.26 10.69 13.04
N ARG A 75 -17.69 10.69 11.77
CA ARG A 75 -18.49 11.77 11.18
C ARG A 75 -19.97 11.42 11.10
#